data_AF-A0A938HTC1-F1
#
_entry.id   AF-A0A938HTC1-F1
#
_cell.length_a   1.000
_cell.length_b   1.000
_cell.length_c   1.000
_cell.angle_alpha   90.00
_cell.angle_beta   90.00
_cell.angle_gamma   90.00
#
_symmetry.space_group_name_H-M   'P 1'
#
loop_
_entity.id
_entity.type
_entity.pdbx_description
1 polymer ?
#
loop_
_entity_poly.entity_id
_entity_poly.type
_entity_poly.pdbx_seq_one_letter_code
_entity_poly.pdbx_strand_id
1 'polypeptide(L)'
;ALARRYALELAKLAWDMRERWRVRATPVERAVRQAIEAPEGPVILADIADSGAGGTAGDGTAILREMLAQSVRSGTVCSISDQEAIDRCVEAGVGAVVTMRIGGKRDRLHGDPVEVTGKVKLIHDGEFIRKGPMGTGAVQTVGRTVVLEIGGIGGIEVMLTEHRAHPNDLEYFRAFGIEPTERKMLVLKSAAHYRAAFDPIAKLTIEVDAPGLTSPDHRRFKFEKVRRPMYPLDDMPADAY
;
A
#
# COMPACT_ATOMS: atom_id res chain seq x y z
N ALA A 1 -5.85 26.71 35.66
CA ALA A 1 -6.81 27.49 34.83
C ALA A 1 -6.50 27.41 33.34
N LEU A 2 -5.30 27.84 32.89
CA LEU A 2 -4.94 27.86 31.45
C LEU A 2 -4.95 26.49 30.77
N ALA A 3 -4.44 25.44 31.43
CA ALA A 3 -4.44 24.08 30.86
C ALA A 3 -5.86 23.59 30.49
N ARG A 4 -6.84 23.83 31.38
CA ARG A 4 -8.24 23.47 31.13
C ARG A 4 -8.83 24.28 29.98
N ARG A 5 -8.54 25.58 29.92
CA ARG A 5 -9.00 26.46 28.85
C ARG A 5 -8.51 25.97 27.49
N TYR A 6 -7.19 25.79 27.33
CA TYR A 6 -6.62 25.36 26.06
C TYR A 6 -7.00 23.92 25.69
N ALA A 7 -7.16 23.03 26.66
CA ALA A 7 -7.68 21.69 26.38
C ALA A 7 -9.10 21.73 25.77
N LEU A 8 -9.97 22.60 26.27
CA LEU A 8 -11.32 22.78 25.72
C LEU A 8 -11.30 23.47 24.35
N GLU A 9 -10.46 24.50 24.16
CA GLU A 9 -10.32 25.18 22.87
C GLU A 9 -9.82 24.21 21.77
N LEU A 10 -8.81 23.39 22.07
CA LEU A 10 -8.30 22.38 21.14
C LEU A 10 -9.31 21.26 20.86
N ALA A 11 -10.02 20.80 21.89
CA ALA A 11 -11.04 19.78 21.72
C ALA A 11 -12.21 20.27 20.85
N LYS A 12 -12.65 21.52 21.08
CA LYS A 12 -13.66 22.16 20.22
C LYS A 12 -13.18 22.32 18.78
N LEU A 13 -11.94 22.79 18.58
CA LEU A 13 -11.35 22.89 17.24
C LEU A 13 -11.35 21.54 16.53
N ALA A 14 -10.97 20.47 17.22
CA ALA A 14 -10.96 19.13 16.65
C ALA A 14 -12.37 18.65 16.29
N TRP A 15 -13.34 18.92 17.16
CA TRP A 15 -14.74 18.59 16.90
C TRP A 15 -15.31 19.34 15.69
N ASP A 16 -15.07 20.64 15.60
CA ASP A 16 -15.55 21.49 14.51
C ASP A 16 -14.93 21.08 13.16
N MET A 17 -13.70 20.52 13.17
CA MET A 17 -12.99 20.04 11.98
C MET A 17 -13.24 18.57 11.63
N ARG A 18 -14.02 17.82 12.42
CA ARG A 18 -14.12 16.34 12.32
C ARG A 18 -14.48 15.80 10.92
N GLU A 19 -15.32 16.52 10.16
CA GLU A 19 -15.73 16.12 8.81
C GLU A 19 -14.60 16.31 7.78
N ARG A 20 -13.69 17.26 8.00
CA ARG A 20 -12.52 17.49 7.13
C ARG A 20 -11.54 16.30 7.15
N TRP A 21 -11.58 15.49 8.20
CA TRP A 21 -10.71 14.33 8.35
C TRP A 21 -11.32 13.03 7.83
N ARG A 22 -12.53 13.08 7.27
CA ARG A 22 -13.10 11.91 6.56
C ARG A 22 -12.34 11.68 5.26
N VAL A 23 -11.62 10.56 5.21
CA VAL A 23 -11.00 10.08 3.98
C VAL A 23 -12.09 9.50 3.07
N ARG A 24 -12.13 9.96 1.82
CA ARG A 24 -13.02 9.45 0.78
C ARG A 24 -12.17 8.75 -0.28
N ALA A 25 -11.75 7.53 0.05
CA ALA A 25 -10.92 6.74 -0.83
C ALA A 25 -11.69 6.22 -2.06
N THR A 26 -10.97 5.96 -3.14
CA THR A 26 -11.52 5.55 -4.43
C THR A 26 -11.65 4.03 -4.47
N PRO A 27 -12.82 3.46 -4.85
CA PRO A 27 -12.97 2.02 -5.01
C PRO A 27 -11.91 1.41 -5.94
N VAL A 28 -11.42 0.21 -5.61
CA VAL A 28 -10.29 -0.45 -6.30
C VAL A 28 -10.45 -0.48 -7.82
N GLU A 29 -11.59 -0.94 -8.33
CA GLU A 29 -11.89 -1.00 -9.77
C GLU A 29 -11.75 0.37 -10.46
N ARG A 30 -12.32 1.40 -9.83
CA ARG A 30 -12.28 2.78 -10.36
C ARG A 30 -10.86 3.35 -10.30
N ALA A 31 -10.11 3.08 -9.23
CA ALA A 31 -8.76 3.57 -9.07
C ALA A 31 -7.83 3.01 -10.16
N VAL A 32 -7.91 1.69 -10.43
CA VAL A 32 -7.14 1.04 -11.50
C VAL A 32 -7.54 1.61 -12.86
N ARG A 33 -8.85 1.75 -13.13
CA ARG A 33 -9.36 2.33 -14.38
C ARG A 33 -8.87 3.75 -14.62
N GLN A 34 -8.95 4.62 -13.61
CA GLN A 34 -8.45 5.99 -13.68
C GLN A 34 -6.94 6.04 -13.92
N ALA A 35 -6.18 5.13 -13.33
CA ALA A 35 -4.74 5.05 -13.56
C ALA A 35 -4.38 4.58 -14.98
N ILE A 36 -5.19 3.70 -15.58
CA ILE A 36 -5.07 3.32 -17.00
C ILE A 36 -5.37 4.53 -17.90
N GLU A 37 -6.46 5.25 -17.63
CA GLU A 37 -6.95 6.37 -18.44
C GLU A 37 -6.13 7.65 -18.30
N ALA A 38 -5.32 7.78 -17.24
CA ALA A 38 -4.44 8.94 -17.05
C ALA A 38 -3.52 9.11 -18.29
N PRO A 39 -3.25 10.33 -18.76
CA PRO A 39 -2.40 10.54 -19.93
C PRO A 39 -0.92 10.20 -19.65
N GLU A 40 -0.44 10.49 -18.43
CA GLU A 40 0.95 10.32 -18.03
C GLU A 40 1.09 9.42 -16.80
N GLY A 41 2.30 8.95 -16.54
CA GLY A 41 2.69 8.23 -15.33
C GLY A 41 3.99 8.77 -14.73
N PRO A 42 4.38 8.33 -13.53
CA PRO A 42 3.70 7.29 -12.73
C PRO A 42 2.42 7.80 -12.04
N VAL A 43 1.37 6.98 -12.10
CA VAL A 43 0.18 7.13 -11.25
C VAL A 43 0.40 6.32 -9.98
N ILE A 44 0.26 6.96 -8.83
CA ILE A 44 0.37 6.30 -7.53
C ILE A 44 -1.00 5.79 -7.10
N LEU A 45 -1.11 4.48 -6.87
CA LEU A 45 -2.22 3.85 -6.18
C LEU A 45 -1.81 3.58 -4.73
N ALA A 46 -2.23 4.45 -3.81
CA ALA A 46 -1.94 4.31 -2.40
C ALA A 46 -2.96 3.38 -1.74
N ASP A 47 -2.53 2.16 -1.39
CA ASP A 47 -3.29 1.24 -0.56
C ASP A 47 -3.20 1.71 0.90
N ILE A 48 -4.20 2.50 1.29
CA ILE A 48 -4.27 3.10 2.62
C ILE A 48 -4.76 2.10 3.68
N ALA A 49 -5.38 0.99 3.25
CA ALA A 49 -5.98 -0.01 4.13
C ALA A 49 -5.01 -1.14 4.49
N ASP A 50 -3.95 -1.33 3.71
CA ASP A 50 -2.83 -2.22 4.03
C ASP A 50 -1.51 -1.42 4.19
N SER A 51 -1.49 -0.44 5.10
CA SER A 51 -0.31 0.40 5.34
C SER A 51 0.61 -0.22 6.39
N GLY A 52 1.83 -0.62 6.00
CA GLY A 52 2.80 -1.24 6.91
C GLY A 52 3.14 -0.40 8.16
N ALA A 53 3.10 0.94 8.05
CA ALA A 53 3.27 1.85 9.18
C ALA A 53 2.18 1.74 10.26
N GLY A 54 0.98 1.29 9.88
CA GLY A 54 -0.15 1.08 10.78
C GLY A 54 -0.23 -0.36 11.32
N GLY A 55 0.78 -1.20 11.04
CA GLY A 55 0.88 -2.55 11.59
C GLY A 55 0.16 -3.65 10.79
N THR A 56 -0.23 -3.37 9.54
CA THR A 56 -0.90 -4.35 8.67
C THR A 56 0.06 -5.41 8.14
N ALA A 57 -0.50 -6.53 7.69
CA ALA A 57 0.25 -7.69 7.21
C ALA A 57 1.13 -7.39 5.99
N GLY A 58 0.78 -6.40 5.18
CA GLY A 58 1.50 -6.05 3.97
C GLY A 58 1.31 -7.08 2.85
N ASP A 59 0.36 -8.00 2.98
CA ASP A 59 0.10 -9.10 2.04
C ASP A 59 -1.18 -8.89 1.22
N GLY A 60 -1.80 -7.70 1.27
CA GLY A 60 -3.02 -7.39 0.56
C GLY A 60 -2.89 -7.47 -0.96
N THR A 61 -3.90 -8.09 -1.59
CA THR A 61 -3.86 -8.47 -3.02
C THR A 61 -4.95 -7.82 -3.86
N ALA A 62 -5.90 -7.09 -3.25
CA ALA A 62 -7.09 -6.59 -3.94
C ALA A 62 -6.75 -5.73 -5.17
N ILE A 63 -5.76 -4.84 -5.05
CA ILE A 63 -5.33 -3.99 -6.16
C ILE A 63 -4.63 -4.82 -7.26
N LEU A 64 -3.78 -5.77 -6.89
CA LEU A 64 -3.13 -6.67 -7.86
C LEU A 64 -4.17 -7.50 -8.64
N ARG A 65 -5.16 -8.06 -7.93
CA ARG A 65 -6.26 -8.82 -8.55
C ARG A 65 -6.97 -7.98 -9.61
N GLU A 66 -7.24 -6.71 -9.29
CA GLU A 66 -7.90 -5.80 -10.21
C GLU A 66 -7.00 -5.39 -11.39
N MET A 67 -5.72 -5.15 -11.14
CA MET A 67 -4.75 -4.87 -12.21
C MET A 67 -4.68 -6.03 -13.21
N LEU A 68 -4.74 -7.28 -12.74
CA LEU A 68 -4.80 -8.46 -13.61
C LEU A 68 -6.11 -8.54 -14.39
N ALA A 69 -7.24 -8.30 -13.73
CA ALA A 69 -8.56 -8.30 -14.36
C ALA A 69 -8.68 -7.26 -15.48
N GLN A 70 -8.10 -6.08 -15.28
CA GLN A 70 -8.08 -5.00 -16.28
C GLN A 70 -6.86 -5.06 -17.22
N SER A 71 -6.06 -6.14 -17.18
CA SER A 71 -4.89 -6.35 -18.06
C SER A 71 -3.89 -5.17 -18.06
N VAL A 72 -3.61 -4.63 -16.88
CA VAL A 72 -2.69 -3.50 -16.71
C VAL A 72 -1.31 -3.81 -17.29
N ARG A 73 -0.72 -2.79 -17.92
CA ARG A 73 0.67 -2.78 -18.42
C ARG A 73 1.48 -1.71 -17.68
N SER A 74 2.80 -1.91 -17.62
CA SER A 74 3.76 -1.03 -16.95
C SER A 74 3.35 -0.70 -15.50
N GLY A 75 2.88 -1.72 -14.79
CA GLY A 75 2.45 -1.62 -13.39
C GLY A 75 3.49 -2.22 -12.46
N THR A 76 3.65 -1.65 -11.26
CA THR A 76 4.47 -2.25 -10.21
C THR A 76 3.72 -2.27 -8.89
N VAL A 77 3.77 -3.41 -8.19
CA VAL A 77 3.22 -3.56 -6.83
C VAL A 77 4.36 -3.65 -5.82
N CYS A 78 4.49 -2.61 -4.97
CA CYS A 78 5.45 -2.55 -3.87
C CYS A 78 4.70 -2.45 -2.52
N SER A 79 4.60 -3.55 -1.77
CA SER A 79 5.01 -4.93 -2.05
C SER A 79 3.91 -5.90 -1.61
N ILE A 80 4.15 -7.21 -1.66
CA ILE A 80 3.30 -8.23 -1.04
C ILE A 80 4.19 -9.09 -0.15
N SER A 81 3.91 -9.13 1.16
CA SER A 81 4.68 -9.96 2.08
C SER A 81 4.25 -11.43 1.99
N ASP A 82 5.12 -12.31 1.47
CA ASP A 82 4.78 -13.72 1.25
C ASP A 82 6.02 -14.63 1.22
N GLN A 83 6.33 -15.22 2.37
CA GLN A 83 7.50 -16.09 2.54
C GLN A 83 7.43 -17.35 1.65
N GLU A 84 6.27 -17.98 1.58
CA GLU A 84 6.08 -19.22 0.82
C GLU A 84 6.25 -18.99 -0.69
N ALA A 85 5.81 -17.82 -1.18
CA ALA A 85 6.01 -17.44 -2.57
C ALA A 85 7.48 -17.13 -2.89
N ILE A 86 8.20 -16.49 -1.95
CA ILE A 86 9.64 -16.25 -2.06
C ILE A 86 10.40 -17.56 -2.15
N ASP A 87 10.16 -18.50 -1.23
CA ASP A 87 10.88 -19.77 -1.20
C ASP A 87 10.69 -20.55 -2.51
N ARG A 88 9.47 -20.56 -3.05
CA ARG A 88 9.19 -21.14 -4.39
C ARG A 88 9.96 -20.45 -5.52
N CYS A 89 10.02 -19.13 -5.53
CA CYS A 89 10.75 -18.40 -6.55
C CYS A 89 12.27 -18.61 -6.43
N VAL A 90 12.78 -18.71 -5.20
CA VAL A 90 14.20 -18.96 -4.92
C VAL A 90 14.58 -20.37 -5.37
N GLU A 91 13.76 -21.37 -5.07
CA GLU A 91 13.97 -22.75 -5.53
C GLU A 91 13.96 -22.85 -7.06
N ALA A 92 13.04 -22.14 -7.73
CA ALA A 92 12.94 -22.13 -9.18
C ALA A 92 14.11 -21.39 -9.86
N GLY A 93 14.62 -20.32 -9.23
CA GLY A 93 15.73 -19.51 -9.70
C GLY A 93 15.33 -18.40 -10.68
N VAL A 94 16.25 -17.43 -10.85
CA VAL A 94 16.07 -16.31 -11.79
C VAL A 94 15.91 -16.83 -13.22
N GLY A 95 14.92 -16.29 -13.93
CA GLY A 95 14.60 -16.66 -15.30
C GLY A 95 13.50 -17.72 -15.42
N ALA A 96 13.22 -18.48 -14.36
CA ALA A 96 12.16 -19.48 -14.35
C ALA A 96 10.77 -18.84 -14.41
N VAL A 97 9.81 -19.55 -15.02
CA VAL A 97 8.39 -19.21 -14.97
C VAL A 97 7.72 -20.07 -13.93
N VAL A 98 7.03 -19.43 -12.99
CA VAL A 98 6.36 -20.07 -11.86
C VAL A 98 4.88 -19.72 -11.85
N THR A 99 4.04 -20.68 -11.46
CA THR A 99 2.61 -20.46 -11.21
C THR A 99 2.32 -20.76 -9.75
N MET A 100 1.78 -19.79 -9.02
CA MET A 100 1.48 -19.95 -7.59
C MET A 100 0.46 -18.92 -7.10
N ARG A 101 -0.05 -19.14 -5.88
CA ARG A 101 -0.88 -18.15 -5.18
C ARG A 101 -0.04 -17.29 -4.25
N ILE A 102 -0.22 -15.97 -4.36
CA ILE A 102 0.53 -14.96 -3.60
C ILE A 102 -0.39 -14.04 -2.79
N GLY A 103 0.11 -13.58 -1.63
CA GLY A 103 -0.55 -12.65 -0.71
C GLY A 103 -1.84 -13.19 -0.07
N GLY A 104 -2.44 -12.42 0.84
CA GLY A 104 -3.72 -12.75 1.50
C GLY A 104 -3.68 -14.02 2.35
N LYS A 105 -2.53 -14.32 2.97
CA LYS A 105 -2.30 -15.56 3.74
C LYS A 105 -2.24 -15.33 5.24
N ARG A 106 -2.01 -14.10 5.69
CA ARG A 106 -1.80 -13.77 7.11
C ARG A 106 -3.11 -13.65 7.89
N ASP A 107 -4.15 -13.10 7.27
CA ASP A 107 -5.47 -12.95 7.85
C ASP A 107 -6.57 -12.99 6.76
N ARG A 108 -7.81 -12.68 7.14
CA ARG A 108 -8.98 -12.63 6.24
C ARG A 108 -9.45 -11.21 5.92
N LEU A 109 -8.63 -10.20 6.21
CA LEU A 109 -9.00 -8.79 6.18
C LEU A 109 -8.38 -8.03 5.01
N HIS A 110 -7.32 -8.56 4.37
CA HIS A 110 -6.59 -7.90 3.28
C HIS A 110 -6.85 -8.52 1.89
N GLY A 111 -7.92 -9.31 1.78
CA GLY A 111 -8.32 -10.01 0.55
C GLY A 111 -7.74 -11.42 0.41
N ASP A 112 -8.21 -12.15 -0.61
CA ASP A 112 -7.81 -13.54 -0.83
C ASP A 112 -6.51 -13.66 -1.64
N PRO A 113 -5.77 -14.77 -1.50
CA PRO A 113 -4.62 -15.05 -2.37
C PRO A 113 -4.98 -15.01 -3.85
N VAL A 114 -4.10 -14.43 -4.65
CA VAL A 114 -4.23 -14.31 -6.12
C VAL A 114 -3.31 -15.32 -6.78
N GLU A 115 -3.85 -16.13 -7.70
CA GLU A 115 -3.03 -16.98 -8.55
C GLU A 115 -2.38 -16.14 -9.66
N VAL A 116 -1.08 -16.31 -9.83
CA VAL A 116 -0.29 -15.61 -10.84
C VAL A 116 0.65 -16.58 -11.53
N THR A 117 0.89 -16.32 -12.82
CA THR A 117 1.98 -16.94 -13.59
C THR A 117 2.94 -15.84 -14.02
N GLY A 118 4.21 -15.97 -13.65
CA GLY A 118 5.20 -14.94 -13.95
C GLY A 118 6.62 -15.47 -13.98
N LYS A 119 7.52 -14.67 -14.55
CA LYS A 119 8.95 -14.94 -14.61
C LYS A 119 9.65 -14.36 -13.39
N VAL A 120 10.48 -15.15 -12.72
CA VAL A 120 11.36 -14.67 -11.65
C VAL A 120 12.41 -13.75 -12.27
N LYS A 121 12.26 -12.43 -12.08
CA LYS A 121 13.13 -11.41 -12.68
C LYS A 121 14.37 -11.15 -11.84
N LEU A 122 14.22 -11.14 -10.51
CA LEU A 122 15.29 -10.84 -9.56
C LEU A 122 15.05 -11.56 -8.24
N ILE A 123 16.13 -11.99 -7.59
CA ILE A 123 16.19 -12.46 -6.21
C ILE A 123 17.28 -11.63 -5.52
N HIS A 124 16.99 -11.10 -4.33
CA HIS A 124 17.88 -10.20 -3.58
C HIS A 124 17.75 -10.40 -2.07
N ASP A 125 18.80 -10.13 -1.30
CA ASP A 125 18.81 -10.29 0.17
C ASP A 125 18.01 -9.23 0.94
N GLY A 126 17.51 -8.22 0.22
CA GLY A 126 16.57 -7.22 0.76
C GLY A 126 17.17 -5.97 1.40
N GLU A 127 18.50 -5.87 1.49
CA GLU A 127 19.17 -4.72 2.12
C GLU A 127 19.41 -3.58 1.13
N PHE A 128 19.11 -2.34 1.53
CA PHE A 128 19.38 -1.14 0.74
C PHE A 128 19.55 0.09 1.61
N ILE A 129 20.18 1.13 1.06
CA ILE A 129 20.37 2.42 1.73
C ILE A 129 19.25 3.35 1.30
N ARG A 130 18.56 3.95 2.26
CA ARG A 130 17.52 4.97 2.02
C ARG A 130 18.14 6.27 1.50
N LYS A 131 17.54 6.85 0.47
CA LYS A 131 17.97 8.14 -0.13
C LYS A 131 16.89 9.22 -0.10
N GLY A 132 15.66 8.83 0.18
CA GLY A 132 14.52 9.72 0.35
C GLY A 132 14.60 10.54 1.64
N PRO A 133 13.64 11.47 1.83
CA PRO A 133 13.69 12.47 2.89
C PRO A 133 13.50 11.90 4.30
N MET A 134 12.83 10.76 4.43
CA MET A 134 12.69 10.05 5.69
C MET A 134 13.85 9.07 5.85
N GLY A 135 14.55 9.10 7.00
CA GLY A 135 15.60 8.11 7.31
C GLY A 135 16.77 8.08 6.32
N THR A 136 17.12 9.21 5.70
CA THR A 136 18.21 9.31 4.72
C THR A 136 19.51 8.74 5.26
N GLY A 137 20.19 7.90 4.48
CA GLY A 137 21.45 7.27 4.83
C GLY A 137 21.33 6.05 5.75
N ALA A 138 20.12 5.75 6.26
CA ALA A 138 19.91 4.54 7.05
C ALA A 138 19.88 3.29 6.14
N VAL A 139 20.48 2.21 6.65
CA VAL A 139 20.32 0.87 6.08
C VAL A 139 18.93 0.35 6.44
N GLN A 140 18.20 -0.11 5.43
CA GLN A 140 16.89 -0.74 5.54
C GLN A 140 16.98 -2.16 5.01
N THR A 141 16.24 -3.08 5.61
CA THR A 141 16.01 -4.42 5.05
C THR A 141 14.53 -4.74 5.00
N VAL A 142 14.12 -5.46 3.96
CA VAL A 142 12.80 -6.11 3.84
C VAL A 142 12.92 -7.64 3.76
N GLY A 143 14.09 -8.18 4.13
CA GLY A 143 14.43 -9.60 4.00
C GLY A 143 14.49 -10.05 2.54
N ARG A 144 14.62 -11.36 2.30
CA ARG A 144 14.69 -11.89 0.93
C ARG A 144 13.55 -11.35 0.09
N THR A 145 13.90 -10.83 -1.08
CA THR A 145 13.00 -10.12 -1.97
C THR A 145 13.08 -10.72 -3.35
N VAL A 146 11.91 -10.93 -3.96
CA VAL A 146 11.78 -11.41 -5.33
C VAL A 146 10.97 -10.41 -6.13
N VAL A 147 11.42 -10.12 -7.35
CA VAL A 147 10.60 -9.42 -8.35
C VAL A 147 10.07 -10.45 -9.34
N LEU A 148 8.74 -10.57 -9.40
CA LEU A 148 8.04 -11.43 -10.35
C LEU A 148 7.47 -10.56 -11.49
N GLU A 149 7.79 -10.91 -12.74
CA GLU A 149 7.25 -10.24 -13.94
C GLU A 149 6.07 -11.05 -14.50
N ILE A 150 4.87 -10.49 -14.43
CA ILE A 150 3.61 -11.09 -14.90
C ILE A 150 3.21 -10.44 -16.22
N GLY A 151 2.85 -11.24 -17.23
CA GLY A 151 2.45 -10.72 -18.55
C GLY A 151 3.62 -10.32 -19.46
N GLY A 152 4.85 -10.70 -19.10
CA GLY A 152 6.07 -10.46 -19.85
C GLY A 152 6.55 -9.00 -19.82
N ILE A 153 7.44 -8.64 -20.75
CA ILE A 153 8.04 -7.31 -20.84
C ILE A 153 6.96 -6.23 -20.90
N GLY A 154 7.06 -5.25 -19.99
CA GLY A 154 6.07 -4.17 -19.88
C GLY A 154 4.75 -4.60 -19.24
N GLY A 155 4.68 -5.78 -18.61
CA GLY A 155 3.55 -6.25 -17.81
C GLY A 155 3.52 -5.66 -16.41
N ILE A 156 3.18 -6.50 -15.42
CA ILE A 156 3.12 -6.13 -14.01
C ILE A 156 4.33 -6.73 -13.29
N GLU A 157 5.07 -5.89 -12.57
CA GLU A 157 6.14 -6.32 -11.68
C GLU A 157 5.61 -6.38 -10.24
N VAL A 158 5.65 -7.54 -9.61
CA VAL A 158 5.23 -7.72 -8.21
C VAL A 158 6.46 -7.98 -7.35
N MET A 159 6.64 -7.15 -6.32
CA MET A 159 7.66 -7.36 -5.32
C MET A 159 7.12 -8.24 -4.19
N LEU A 160 7.71 -9.42 -4.03
CA LEU A 160 7.47 -10.31 -2.90
C LEU A 160 8.55 -10.08 -1.85
N THR A 161 8.17 -9.78 -0.60
CA THR A 161 9.13 -9.45 0.48
C THR A 161 8.94 -10.34 1.72
N GLU A 162 10.04 -10.81 2.30
CA GLU A 162 10.02 -11.66 3.50
C GLU A 162 9.49 -10.89 4.73
N HIS A 163 9.84 -9.61 4.82
CA HIS A 163 9.31 -8.69 5.82
C HIS A 163 8.35 -7.68 5.20
N ARG A 164 7.58 -7.04 6.08
CA ARG A 164 6.64 -5.98 5.72
C ARG A 164 7.43 -4.77 5.21
N ALA A 165 7.10 -4.32 4.00
CA ALA A 165 7.67 -3.09 3.47
C ALA A 165 6.85 -1.87 3.90
N HIS A 166 7.51 -0.72 3.94
CA HIS A 166 6.86 0.57 4.11
C HIS A 166 7.42 1.52 3.04
N PRO A 167 6.83 1.52 1.83
CA PRO A 167 7.40 2.18 0.65
C PRO A 167 7.30 3.71 0.76
N ASN A 168 8.20 4.29 1.53
CA ASN A 168 8.34 5.74 1.77
C ASN A 168 9.65 6.29 1.20
N ASP A 169 10.26 5.57 0.28
CA ASP A 169 11.51 5.88 -0.40
C ASP A 169 11.47 5.26 -1.81
N LEU A 170 12.07 5.92 -2.80
CA LEU A 170 12.18 5.37 -4.17
C LEU A 170 13.14 4.17 -4.22
N GLU A 171 14.04 4.03 -3.23
CA GLU A 171 14.96 2.90 -3.16
C GLU A 171 14.24 1.56 -2.88
N TYR A 172 12.99 1.60 -2.39
CA TYR A 172 12.11 0.40 -2.37
C TYR A 172 11.82 -0.15 -3.77
N PHE A 173 12.15 0.57 -4.84
CA PHE A 173 12.05 0.09 -6.22
C PHE A 173 13.44 -0.05 -6.84
N ARG A 174 14.26 1.00 -6.73
CA ARG A 174 15.56 1.08 -7.42
C ARG A 174 16.55 0.04 -6.95
N ALA A 175 16.56 -0.29 -5.65
CA ALA A 175 17.42 -1.34 -5.12
C ALA A 175 17.12 -2.73 -5.72
N PHE A 176 15.91 -2.90 -6.27
CA PHE A 176 15.44 -4.15 -6.86
C PHE A 176 15.28 -4.05 -8.39
N GLY A 177 15.99 -3.11 -9.02
CA GLY A 177 16.07 -2.98 -10.47
C GLY A 177 14.83 -2.40 -11.14
N ILE A 178 13.98 -1.70 -10.40
CA ILE A 178 12.78 -1.03 -10.92
C ILE A 178 12.99 0.48 -10.83
N GLU A 179 12.94 1.17 -11.97
CA GLU A 179 12.92 2.64 -12.00
C GLU A 179 11.46 3.12 -11.90
N PRO A 180 11.03 3.69 -10.75
CA PRO A 180 9.64 4.06 -10.54
C PRO A 180 9.16 5.17 -11.49
N THR A 181 10.04 6.05 -11.96
CA THR A 181 9.68 7.15 -12.88
C THR A 181 9.34 6.67 -14.29
N GLU A 182 9.72 5.45 -14.66
CA GLU A 182 9.46 4.85 -15.98
C GLU A 182 8.21 3.96 -15.99
N ARG A 183 7.48 3.87 -14.87
CA ARG A 183 6.30 3.03 -14.75
C ARG A 183 5.03 3.83 -14.99
N LYS A 184 4.02 3.18 -15.57
CA LYS A 184 2.68 3.76 -15.70
C LYS A 184 2.00 3.87 -14.35
N MET A 185 2.12 2.83 -13.52
CA MET A 185 1.38 2.71 -12.27
C MET A 185 2.25 2.11 -11.17
N LEU A 186 2.21 2.70 -9.97
CA LEU A 186 2.90 2.21 -8.78
C LEU A 186 1.88 2.00 -7.67
N VAL A 187 1.75 0.77 -7.17
CA VAL A 187 0.93 0.46 -5.99
C VAL A 187 1.81 0.52 -4.76
N LEU A 188 1.42 1.36 -3.80
CA LEU A 188 2.16 1.60 -2.56
C LEU A 188 1.29 1.25 -1.35
N LYS A 189 1.78 0.36 -0.50
CA LYS A 189 1.17 0.02 0.79
C LYS A 189 1.47 1.07 1.86
N SER A 190 0.84 2.24 1.75
CA SER A 190 1.10 3.39 2.63
C SER A 190 -0.06 4.40 2.64
N ALA A 191 -0.42 4.88 3.82
CA ALA A 191 -1.46 5.90 3.98
C ALA A 191 -0.95 7.35 3.80
N ALA A 192 0.32 7.63 4.12
CA ALA A 192 0.81 9.02 4.15
C ALA A 192 2.29 9.21 3.81
N HIS A 193 3.18 8.39 4.38
CA HIS A 193 4.62 8.65 4.31
C HIS A 193 5.22 8.55 2.90
N TYR A 194 4.55 7.84 1.98
CA TYR A 194 4.98 7.79 0.58
C TYR A 194 5.05 9.19 -0.06
N ARG A 195 4.17 10.11 0.33
CA ARG A 195 4.05 11.44 -0.28
C ARG A 195 5.37 12.18 -0.40
N ALA A 196 6.17 12.16 0.66
CA ALA A 196 7.44 12.88 0.69
C ALA A 196 8.44 12.40 -0.38
N ALA A 197 8.41 11.12 -0.75
CA ALA A 197 9.30 10.55 -1.77
C ALA A 197 8.65 10.47 -3.16
N PHE A 198 7.34 10.26 -3.24
CA PHE A 198 6.64 9.93 -4.48
C PHE A 198 5.85 11.11 -5.09
N ASP A 199 5.35 12.06 -4.30
CA ASP A 199 4.65 13.23 -4.85
C ASP A 199 5.51 14.04 -5.85
N PRO A 200 6.85 14.18 -5.68
CA PRO A 200 7.69 14.85 -6.67
C PRO A 200 7.73 14.19 -8.05
N ILE A 201 7.42 12.89 -8.15
CA ILE A 201 7.42 12.14 -9.41
C ILE A 201 6.02 11.77 -9.89
N ALA A 202 5.02 11.80 -9.01
CA ALA A 202 3.66 11.38 -9.30
C ALA A 202 2.97 12.34 -10.28
N LYS A 203 2.34 11.78 -11.32
CA LYS A 203 1.46 12.54 -12.22
C LYS A 203 0.02 12.61 -11.72
N LEU A 204 -0.35 11.61 -10.92
CA LEU A 204 -1.63 11.50 -10.23
C LEU A 204 -1.44 10.59 -9.02
N THR A 205 -2.09 10.92 -7.91
CA THR A 205 -2.13 10.08 -6.72
C THR A 205 -3.58 9.77 -6.39
N ILE A 206 -3.89 8.48 -6.26
CA ILE A 206 -5.21 7.96 -5.93
C ILE A 206 -5.10 7.16 -4.64
N GLU A 207 -5.77 7.62 -3.59
CA GLU A 207 -5.98 6.83 -2.37
C GLU A 207 -7.04 5.76 -2.66
N VAL A 208 -6.68 4.50 -2.48
CA VAL A 208 -7.50 3.34 -2.88
C VAL A 208 -8.19 2.72 -1.67
N ASP A 209 -9.49 2.49 -1.80
CA ASP A 209 -10.32 1.84 -0.80
C ASP A 209 -10.25 0.30 -0.91
N ALA A 210 -9.06 -0.25 -0.72
CA ALA A 210 -8.87 -1.69 -0.59
C ALA A 210 -9.37 -2.18 0.80
N PRO A 211 -9.65 -3.49 0.96
CA PRO A 211 -9.88 -4.08 2.28
C PRO A 211 -8.57 -4.13 3.08
N GLY A 212 -8.64 -3.90 4.39
CA GLY A 212 -7.47 -4.04 5.27
C GLY A 212 -7.65 -3.40 6.65
N LEU A 213 -6.72 -3.73 7.56
CA LEU A 213 -6.77 -3.35 8.97
C LEU A 213 -6.58 -1.85 9.22
N THR A 214 -5.94 -1.12 8.32
CA THR A 214 -5.77 0.34 8.43
C THR A 214 -6.80 1.13 7.64
N SER A 215 -7.92 0.49 7.25
CA SER A 215 -8.99 1.21 6.54
C SER A 215 -9.43 2.44 7.36
N PRO A 216 -9.55 3.62 6.71
CA PRO A 216 -10.05 4.82 7.38
C PRO A 216 -11.56 4.74 7.68
N ASP A 217 -12.27 3.76 7.09
CA ASP A 217 -13.66 3.51 7.43
C ASP A 217 -13.76 2.62 8.67
N HIS A 218 -13.77 3.25 9.84
CA HIS A 218 -13.86 2.56 11.11
C HIS A 218 -15.13 1.70 11.25
N ARG A 219 -16.20 1.96 10.47
CA ARG A 219 -17.45 1.18 10.54
C ARG A 219 -17.27 -0.26 10.04
N ARG A 220 -16.16 -0.56 9.35
CA ARG A 220 -15.78 -1.92 8.93
C ARG A 220 -15.38 -2.83 10.10
N PHE A 221 -15.07 -2.24 11.26
CA PHE A 221 -14.60 -2.98 12.42
C PHE A 221 -15.66 -3.05 13.51
N LYS A 222 -15.71 -4.19 14.20
CA LYS A 222 -16.52 -4.37 15.40
C LYS A 222 -15.72 -3.96 16.63
N PHE A 223 -16.02 -2.80 17.20
CA PHE A 223 -15.40 -2.32 18.43
C PHE A 223 -16.21 -2.75 19.67
N GLU A 224 -15.57 -3.40 20.64
CA GLU A 224 -16.25 -3.92 21.84
C GLU A 224 -15.99 -3.10 23.12
N LYS A 225 -14.82 -2.47 23.24
CA LYS A 225 -14.37 -1.77 24.46
C LYS A 225 -14.28 -0.25 24.32
N VAL A 226 -14.86 0.31 23.25
CA VAL A 226 -14.81 1.74 23.00
C VAL A 226 -15.89 2.48 23.78
N ARG A 227 -15.56 3.67 24.29
CA ARG A 227 -16.55 4.54 24.94
C ARG A 227 -17.55 5.01 23.89
N ARG A 228 -18.84 4.85 24.17
CA ARG A 228 -19.94 5.31 23.30
C ARG A 228 -20.81 6.37 24.00
N PRO A 229 -21.39 7.32 23.27
CA PRO A 229 -21.31 7.48 21.80
C PRO A 229 -19.93 7.99 21.35
N MET A 230 -19.50 7.59 20.16
CA MET A 230 -18.25 8.04 19.55
C MET A 230 -18.42 8.25 18.04
N TYR A 231 -18.28 9.49 17.59
CA TYR A 231 -18.18 9.81 16.18
C TYR A 231 -16.89 9.21 15.58
N PRO A 232 -16.90 8.59 14.39
CA PRO A 232 -18.04 8.41 13.47
C PRO A 232 -18.76 7.05 13.60
N LEU A 233 -18.53 6.28 14.68
CA LEU A 233 -19.20 4.99 14.90
C LEU A 233 -20.67 5.14 15.32
N ASP A 234 -20.97 6.23 16.02
CA ASP A 234 -22.30 6.61 16.47
C ASP A 234 -22.63 8.01 15.92
N ASP A 235 -23.91 8.25 15.62
CA ASP A 235 -24.39 9.58 15.27
C ASP A 235 -24.36 10.50 16.50
N MET A 236 -23.76 11.67 16.35
CA MET A 236 -23.60 12.66 17.42
C MET A 236 -24.01 14.05 16.93
N PRO A 237 -24.72 14.84 17.75
CA PRO A 237 -25.17 16.16 17.35
C PRO A 237 -23.98 17.13 17.19
N ALA A 238 -24.15 18.17 16.38
CA ALA A 238 -23.04 19.07 16.04
C ALA A 238 -22.48 19.83 17.25
N ASP A 239 -23.27 19.99 18.31
CA ASP A 239 -22.95 20.64 19.57
C ASP A 239 -22.55 19.65 20.68
N ALA A 240 -22.26 18.39 20.35
CA ALA A 240 -21.88 17.37 21.34
C ALA A 240 -20.56 17.67 22.09
N TYR A 241 -19.77 18.64 21.64
CA TYR A 241 -18.50 19.04 22.25
C TYR A 241 -18.30 20.57 22.26
#